data_AF-A0A9Q5QXN1-F1
#
_entry.id   AF-A0A9Q5QXN1-F1
#
_cell.length_a   1.000
_cell.length_b   1.000
_cell.length_c   1.000
_cell.angle_alpha   90.00
_cell.angle_beta   90.00
_cell.angle_gamma   90.00
#
_symmetry.space_group_name_H-M   'P 1'
#
loop_
_entity.id
_entity.type
_entity.pdbx_description
1 polymer ?
#
loop_
_entity_poly.entity_id
_entity_poly.type
_entity_poly.pdbx_seq_one_letter_code
_entity_poly.pdbx_strand_id
1 'polypeptide(L)'
;MSISNPTNLTVVEAKKILNKFNCLDIAPVLKPLEKALTREAIILMTKRSDYQILGICADNVEQGILAMKTYSHAFGYQAPDDLPHPEGPVYIKLNGKNGLCYLDSYVGHHRGVLVSCQSNYPGGVNEMYGHLPLDLFVG
;
A
#
# COMPACT_ATOMS: atom_id res chain seq x y z
N MET A 1 -28.00 -4.71 5.90
CA MET A 1 -28.07 -3.29 5.49
C MET A 1 -26.82 -2.61 6.04
N SER A 2 -25.82 -2.36 5.21
CA SER A 2 -24.53 -1.83 5.67
C SER A 2 -24.59 -0.31 5.68
N ILE A 3 -24.44 0.26 6.86
CA ILE A 3 -24.35 1.71 7.08
C ILE A 3 -22.97 2.14 6.58
N SER A 4 -22.89 2.60 5.33
CA SER A 4 -21.76 3.39 4.86
C SER A 4 -21.95 4.81 5.35
N ASN A 5 -21.41 5.14 6.53
CA ASN A 5 -21.13 6.54 6.83
C ASN A 5 -19.95 6.94 5.93
N PRO A 6 -20.10 7.92 5.03
CA PRO A 6 -18.93 8.51 4.42
C PRO A 6 -18.20 9.27 5.53
N THR A 7 -17.17 8.68 6.10
CA THR A 7 -16.16 9.43 6.84
C THR A 7 -15.56 10.39 5.82
N ASN A 8 -16.02 11.64 5.84
CA ASN A 8 -15.53 12.72 4.98
C ASN A 8 -14.14 13.14 5.47
N LEU A 9 -13.19 12.22 5.38
CA LEU A 9 -11.81 12.44 5.74
C LEU A 9 -11.26 13.54 4.82
N THR A 10 -10.72 14.60 5.40
CA THR A 10 -10.01 15.64 4.64
C THR A 10 -8.61 15.15 4.24
N VAL A 11 -8.01 15.79 3.24
CA VAL A 11 -6.60 15.50 2.86
C VAL A 11 -5.65 15.71 4.03
N VAL A 12 -5.91 16.71 4.87
CA VAL A 12 -5.08 17.02 6.05
C VAL A 12 -5.18 15.89 7.09
N GLU A 13 -6.38 15.38 7.34
CA GLU A 13 -6.60 14.26 8.27
C GLU A 13 -6.01 12.95 7.72
N ALA A 14 -6.17 12.69 6.42
CA ALA A 14 -5.55 11.55 5.74
C ALA A 14 -4.03 11.57 5.89
N LYS A 15 -3.39 12.71 5.60
CA LYS A 15 -1.94 12.87 5.81
C LYS A 15 -1.56 12.67 7.27
N LYS A 16 -2.32 13.21 8.22
CA LYS A 16 -2.06 13.02 9.65
C LYS A 16 -2.11 11.54 10.07
N ILE A 17 -3.04 10.76 9.50
CA ILE A 17 -3.12 9.32 9.73
C ILE A 17 -1.92 8.60 9.13
N LEU A 18 -1.61 8.87 7.85
CA LEU A 18 -0.55 8.16 7.12
C LEU A 18 0.86 8.53 7.58
N ASN A 19 1.07 9.77 8.04
CA ASN A 19 2.37 10.20 8.54
C ASN A 19 2.80 9.47 9.82
N LYS A 20 1.89 8.80 10.53
CA LYS A 20 2.24 7.92 11.66
C LYS A 20 3.11 6.73 11.24
N PHE A 21 3.07 6.37 9.96
CA PHE A 21 3.82 5.25 9.40
C PHE A 21 5.17 5.68 8.82
N ASN A 22 5.41 6.98 8.64
CA ASN A 22 6.64 7.46 8.04
C ASN A 22 7.86 7.02 8.86
N CYS A 23 8.89 6.54 8.16
CA CYS A 23 10.13 6.05 8.75
C CYS A 23 9.97 4.83 9.67
N LEU A 24 8.82 4.15 9.65
CA LEU A 24 8.69 2.84 10.30
C LEU A 24 9.32 1.79 9.41
N ASP A 25 10.30 1.07 9.95
CA ASP A 25 10.94 -0.04 9.23
C ASP A 25 9.98 -1.23 9.08
N ILE A 26 9.21 -1.51 10.13
CA ILE A 26 8.27 -2.62 10.20
C ILE A 26 6.88 -2.04 10.49
N ALA A 27 5.92 -2.35 9.61
CA ALA A 27 4.54 -1.93 9.77
C ALA A 27 3.93 -2.51 11.06
N PRO A 28 3.19 -1.71 11.84
CA PRO A 28 2.57 -2.18 13.07
C PRO A 28 1.34 -3.05 12.78
N VAL A 29 1.01 -3.93 13.73
CA VAL A 29 -0.29 -4.61 13.72
C VAL A 29 -1.37 -3.61 14.17
N LEU A 30 -2.34 -3.36 13.29
CA LEU A 30 -3.41 -2.40 13.54
C LEU A 30 -4.69 -3.10 14.02
N LYS A 31 -5.43 -2.45 14.94
CA LYS A 31 -6.78 -2.88 15.31
C LYS A 31 -7.76 -2.67 14.15
N PRO A 32 -8.91 -3.37 14.10
CA PRO A 32 -9.86 -3.27 12.99
C PRO A 32 -10.29 -1.83 12.63
N LEU A 33 -10.57 -1.00 13.64
CA LEU A 33 -10.94 0.41 13.42
C LEU A 33 -9.77 1.24 12.85
N GLU A 34 -8.55 0.99 13.31
CA GLU A 34 -7.36 1.67 12.80
C GLU A 34 -7.05 1.26 11.36
N LYS A 35 -7.25 -0.02 11.01
CA LYS A 35 -7.18 -0.49 9.63
C LYS A 35 -8.21 0.22 8.75
N ALA A 36 -9.46 0.33 9.20
CA ALA A 36 -10.51 1.01 8.44
C ALA A 36 -10.15 2.48 8.14
N LEU A 37 -9.73 3.23 9.16
CA LEU A 37 -9.29 4.62 8.99
C LEU A 37 -8.06 4.75 8.09
N THR A 38 -7.10 3.83 8.22
CA THR A 38 -5.88 3.82 7.40
C THR A 38 -6.21 3.51 5.93
N ARG A 39 -7.14 2.58 5.67
CA ARG A 39 -7.65 2.29 4.32
C ARG A 39 -8.30 3.51 3.69
N GLU A 40 -9.20 4.18 4.41
CA GLU A 40 -9.87 5.39 3.92
C GLU A 40 -8.87 6.50 3.60
N ALA A 41 -7.89 6.71 4.48
CA ALA A 41 -6.83 7.69 4.28
C ALA A 41 -6.00 7.40 3.02
N ILE A 42 -5.49 6.17 2.84
CA ILE A 42 -4.66 5.86 1.68
C ILE A 42 -5.46 5.86 0.38
N ILE A 43 -6.71 5.38 0.38
CA ILE A 43 -7.61 5.46 -0.79
C ILE A 43 -7.85 6.93 -1.17
N LEU A 44 -8.05 7.83 -0.21
CA LEU A 44 -8.19 9.25 -0.52
C LEU A 44 -6.94 9.81 -1.20
N MET A 45 -5.74 9.49 -0.69
CA MET A 45 -4.49 9.98 -1.26
C MET A 45 -4.23 9.42 -2.66
N THR A 46 -4.52 8.13 -2.90
CA THR A 46 -4.37 7.52 -4.24
C THR A 46 -5.27 8.19 -5.28
N LYS A 47 -6.54 8.47 -4.94
CA LYS A 47 -7.48 9.22 -5.80
C LYS A 47 -7.07 10.67 -6.09
N ARG A 48 -6.11 11.21 -5.33
CA ARG A 48 -5.53 12.55 -5.51
C ARG A 48 -4.14 12.50 -6.18
N SER A 49 -3.79 11.35 -6.74
CA SER A 49 -2.58 11.14 -7.54
C SER A 49 -2.92 10.50 -8.88
N ASP A 50 -2.03 10.64 -9.86
CA ASP A 50 -2.23 10.06 -11.20
C ASP A 50 -1.97 8.55 -11.18
N TYR A 51 -0.98 8.11 -10.40
CA TYR A 51 -0.64 6.71 -10.24
C TYR A 51 0.10 6.45 -8.93
N GLN A 52 0.22 5.17 -8.59
CA GLN A 52 1.01 4.72 -7.44
C GLN A 52 2.07 3.71 -7.85
N ILE A 53 3.18 3.69 -7.09
CA ILE A 53 4.18 2.64 -7.14
C ILE A 53 4.20 1.98 -5.76
N LEU A 54 4.05 0.67 -5.73
CA LEU A 54 4.11 -0.14 -4.52
C LEU A 54 5.49 -0.76 -4.37
N GLY A 55 6.02 -0.73 -3.15
CA GLY A 55 7.15 -1.54 -2.72
C GLY A 55 6.74 -2.36 -1.50
N ILE A 56 6.83 -3.68 -1.58
CA ILE A 56 6.26 -4.59 -0.59
C ILE A 56 7.39 -5.47 -0.06
N CYS A 57 7.67 -5.39 1.24
CA CYS A 57 8.63 -6.26 1.90
C CYS A 57 7.89 -7.26 2.80
N ALA A 58 8.07 -8.56 2.60
CA ALA A 58 7.36 -9.61 3.33
C ALA A 58 8.29 -10.78 3.71
N ASP A 59 7.88 -11.59 4.69
CA ASP A 59 8.68 -12.74 5.15
C ASP A 59 8.64 -13.93 4.18
N ASN A 60 7.65 -13.98 3.29
CA ASN A 60 7.51 -15.00 2.26
C ASN A 60 6.69 -14.49 1.06
N VAL A 61 6.72 -15.28 0.00
CA VAL A 61 6.03 -15.02 -1.27
C VAL A 61 4.52 -14.90 -1.07
N GLU A 62 3.92 -15.77 -0.25
CA GLU A 62 2.47 -15.82 -0.04
C GLU A 62 1.96 -14.53 0.57
N GLN A 63 2.64 -14.02 1.60
CA GLN A 63 2.32 -12.74 2.23
C GLN A 63 2.52 -11.57 1.25
N GLY A 64 3.62 -11.56 0.50
CA GLY A 64 3.92 -10.53 -0.47
C GLY A 64 2.86 -10.46 -1.58
N ILE A 65 2.52 -11.61 -2.19
CA ILE A 65 1.53 -11.70 -3.25
C ILE A 65 0.14 -11.34 -2.72
N LEU A 66 -0.24 -11.78 -1.52
CA LEU A 66 -1.52 -11.41 -0.92
C LEU A 66 -1.63 -9.90 -0.71
N ALA A 67 -0.58 -9.27 -0.18
CA ALA A 67 -0.52 -7.82 -0.03
C ALA A 67 -0.59 -7.12 -1.40
N MET A 68 0.19 -7.56 -2.38
CA MET A 68 0.16 -7.01 -3.74
C MET A 68 -1.25 -7.04 -4.33
N LYS A 69 -1.91 -8.21 -4.29
CA LYS A 69 -3.25 -8.40 -4.88
C LYS A 69 -4.31 -7.55 -4.17
N THR A 70 -4.31 -7.53 -2.85
CA THR A 70 -5.32 -6.77 -2.08
C THR A 70 -5.13 -5.25 -2.18
N TYR A 71 -3.89 -4.76 -2.15
CA TYR A 71 -3.59 -3.33 -2.36
C TYR A 71 -3.88 -2.89 -3.79
N SER A 72 -3.39 -3.61 -4.80
CA SER A 72 -3.62 -3.27 -6.21
C SER A 72 -5.11 -3.24 -6.53
N HIS A 73 -5.88 -4.22 -6.07
CA HIS A 73 -7.33 -4.24 -6.22
C HIS A 73 -8.00 -3.02 -5.57
N ALA A 74 -7.61 -2.65 -4.35
CA ALA A 74 -8.14 -1.46 -3.66
C ALA A 74 -7.84 -0.14 -4.41
N PHE A 75 -6.76 -0.10 -5.20
CA PHE A 75 -6.35 1.06 -6.00
C PHE A 75 -6.84 0.99 -7.45
N GLY A 76 -7.54 -0.08 -7.84
CA GLY A 76 -8.06 -0.25 -9.20
C GLY A 76 -7.03 -0.75 -10.22
N TYR A 77 -5.93 -1.34 -9.76
CA TYR A 77 -4.94 -2.00 -10.60
C TYR A 77 -5.17 -3.50 -10.68
N GLN A 78 -4.80 -4.08 -11.82
CA GLN A 78 -4.71 -5.52 -11.99
C GLN A 78 -3.29 -5.97 -11.64
N ALA A 79 -3.15 -6.87 -10.67
CA ALA A 79 -1.88 -7.54 -10.38
C ALA A 79 -1.62 -8.70 -11.36
N PRO A 80 -0.36 -8.99 -11.70
CA PRO A 80 -0.01 -10.21 -12.41
C PRO A 80 -0.18 -11.43 -11.50
N ASP A 81 -0.46 -12.59 -12.12
CA ASP A 81 -0.62 -13.86 -11.43
C ASP A 81 0.62 -14.77 -11.52
N ASP A 82 1.56 -14.46 -12.41
CA ASP A 82 2.73 -15.30 -12.72
C ASP A 82 4.03 -14.63 -12.25
N LEU A 83 4.24 -14.61 -10.94
CA LEU A 83 5.49 -14.14 -10.31
C LEU A 83 6.30 -15.34 -9.79
N PRO A 84 7.64 -15.24 -9.73
CA PRO A 84 8.48 -16.30 -9.18
C PRO A 84 8.19 -16.53 -7.69
N HIS A 85 8.42 -17.76 -7.22
CA HIS A 85 8.19 -18.16 -5.83
C HIS A 85 9.51 -18.58 -5.14
N PRO A 86 10.45 -17.65 -4.90
CA PRO A 86 11.67 -17.96 -4.15
C PRO A 86 11.37 -18.30 -2.69
N GLU A 87 12.25 -19.07 -2.05
CA GLU A 87 12.19 -19.28 -0.61
C GLU A 87 12.66 -18.04 0.16
N GLY A 88 12.07 -17.82 1.34
CA GLY A 88 12.46 -16.76 2.27
C GLY A 88 11.81 -15.40 1.98
N PRO A 89 12.34 -14.32 2.61
CA PRO A 89 11.75 -12.99 2.50
C PRO A 89 11.86 -12.42 1.09
N VAL A 90 10.88 -11.61 0.71
CA VAL A 90 10.73 -11.08 -0.65
C VAL A 90 10.48 -9.59 -0.68
N TYR A 91 10.86 -8.99 -1.80
CA TYR A 91 10.51 -7.64 -2.19
C TYR A 91 9.72 -7.68 -3.49
N ILE A 92 8.53 -7.08 -3.51
CA ILE A 92 7.71 -6.95 -4.71
C ILE A 92 7.59 -5.47 -5.06
N LYS A 93 7.83 -5.16 -6.34
CA LYS A 93 7.52 -3.85 -6.91
C LYS A 93 6.34 -3.96 -7.85
N LEU A 94 5.41 -3.01 -7.77
CA LEU A 94 4.33 -2.84 -8.75
C LEU A 94 4.25 -1.36 -9.14
N ASN A 95 4.46 -1.04 -10.40
CA ASN A 95 4.41 0.32 -10.91
C ASN A 95 3.10 0.55 -11.69
N GLY A 96 2.16 1.27 -11.09
CA GLY A 96 0.87 1.60 -11.70
C GLY A 96 0.95 2.53 -12.92
N LYS A 97 2.10 3.16 -13.21
CA LYS A 97 2.29 4.00 -14.40
C LYS A 97 2.51 3.20 -15.67
N ASN A 98 3.35 2.17 -15.59
CA ASN A 98 3.86 1.45 -16.76
C ASN A 98 3.64 -0.07 -16.68
N GLY A 99 3.02 -0.57 -15.61
CA GLY A 99 2.75 -1.99 -15.40
C GLY A 99 3.97 -2.81 -15.01
N LEU A 100 5.16 -2.21 -14.81
CA LEU A 100 6.35 -2.95 -14.36
C LEU A 100 6.05 -3.62 -13.03
N CYS A 101 6.18 -4.94 -12.99
CA CYS A 101 6.05 -5.72 -11.78
C CYS A 101 7.14 -6.78 -11.73
N TYR A 102 7.76 -6.94 -10.56
CA TYR A 102 8.72 -8.00 -10.31
C TYR A 102 8.74 -8.36 -8.82
N LEU A 103 9.25 -9.56 -8.55
CA LEU A 103 9.48 -10.10 -7.22
C LEU A 103 10.92 -10.58 -7.14
N ASP A 104 11.65 -10.13 -6.12
CA ASP A 104 13.02 -10.54 -5.82
C ASP A 104 13.13 -11.09 -4.39
N SER A 105 14.14 -11.93 -4.14
CA SER A 105 14.56 -12.26 -2.78
C SER A 105 15.03 -11.01 -2.05
N TYR A 106 14.69 -10.88 -0.77
CA TYR A 106 14.93 -9.69 0.01
C TYR A 106 15.71 -10.00 1.29
N VAL A 107 16.87 -9.37 1.44
CA VAL A 107 17.74 -9.55 2.61
C VAL A 107 17.62 -8.40 3.63
N GLY A 108 16.79 -7.41 3.33
CA GLY A 108 16.58 -6.27 4.23
C GLY A 108 15.62 -6.56 5.38
N HIS A 109 15.58 -5.65 6.34
CA HIS A 109 14.82 -5.80 7.58
C HIS A 109 13.42 -5.16 7.54
N HIS A 110 13.10 -4.40 6.49
CA HIS A 110 11.79 -3.74 6.41
C HIS A 110 10.65 -4.73 6.20
N ARG A 111 9.45 -4.42 6.71
CA ARG A 111 8.23 -5.22 6.48
C ARG A 111 7.01 -4.33 6.33
N GLY A 112 6.20 -4.62 5.31
CA GLY A 112 5.02 -3.84 4.97
C GLY A 112 5.09 -3.24 3.57
N VAL A 113 4.20 -2.28 3.30
CA VAL A 113 3.97 -1.70 1.98
C VAL A 113 4.30 -0.22 1.98
N LEU A 114 5.23 0.19 1.13
CA LEU A 114 5.40 1.58 0.72
C LEU A 114 4.47 1.88 -0.44
N VAL A 115 3.72 2.98 -0.33
CA VAL A 115 2.86 3.50 -1.41
C VAL A 115 3.40 4.86 -1.82
N SER A 116 4.03 4.91 -2.99
CA SER A 116 4.50 6.15 -3.59
C SER A 116 3.42 6.70 -4.52
N CYS A 117 2.76 7.77 -4.12
CA CYS A 117 1.77 8.49 -4.92
C CYS A 117 2.45 9.56 -5.78
N GLN A 118 2.08 9.64 -7.05
CA GLN A 118 2.73 10.51 -8.04
C GLN A 118 1.70 11.29 -8.86
N SER A 119 1.97 12.57 -9.10
CA SER A 119 1.14 13.51 -9.87
C SER A 119 1.99 14.37 -10.79
N ASN A 120 1.55 14.54 -12.03
CA ASN A 120 2.18 15.41 -13.03
C ASN A 120 1.62 16.85 -13.04
N TYR A 121 0.71 17.18 -12.11
CA TYR A 121 0.09 18.50 -12.01
C TYR A 121 0.38 19.19 -10.67
N PRO A 122 0.52 20.53 -10.63
CA PRO A 122 0.70 21.28 -9.39
C PRO A 122 -0.46 21.06 -8.40
N GLY A 123 -0.13 20.78 -7.15
CA GLY A 123 -1.11 20.53 -6.08
C GLY A 123 -1.62 19.09 -6.00
N GLY A 124 -1.24 18.21 -6.93
CA GLY A 124 -1.46 16.77 -6.81
C GLY A 124 -0.57 16.13 -5.74
N VAL A 125 -0.92 14.92 -5.30
CA VAL A 125 -0.15 14.20 -4.28
C VAL A 125 1.13 13.61 -4.90
N ASN A 126 2.28 14.04 -4.39
CA ASN A 126 3.62 13.56 -4.73
C ASN A 126 4.38 13.15 -3.45
N GLU A 127 3.88 12.12 -2.76
CA GLU A 127 4.34 11.70 -1.44
C GLU A 127 4.46 10.17 -1.37
N MET A 128 5.26 9.69 -0.43
CA MET A 128 5.41 8.26 -0.14
C MET A 128 4.95 7.99 1.29
N TYR A 129 4.10 6.97 1.46
CA TYR A 129 3.54 6.57 2.75
C TYR A 129 3.97 5.15 3.10
N GLY A 130 4.30 4.93 4.37
CA GLY A 130 4.55 3.61 4.92
C GLY A 130 5.88 3.47 5.65
N HIS A 131 6.22 2.26 6.12
CA HIS A 131 5.57 0.99 5.75
C HIS A 131 4.16 0.80 6.35
N LEU A 132 3.17 0.54 5.48
CA LEU A 132 1.80 0.18 5.85
C LEU A 132 1.66 -1.35 6.05
N PRO A 133 0.68 -1.84 6.83
CA PRO A 133 0.54 -3.27 7.12
C PRO A 133 0.28 -4.13 5.88
N LEU A 134 0.95 -5.28 5.74
CA LEU A 134 0.73 -6.22 4.63
C LEU A 134 -0.73 -6.67 4.49
N ASP A 135 -1.45 -6.71 5.61
CA ASP A 135 -2.83 -7.19 5.73
C ASP A 135 -3.86 -6.05 5.83
N LEU A 136 -3.50 -4.83 5.41
CA LEU A 136 -4.37 -3.65 5.53
C LEU A 136 -5.70 -3.82 4.79
N PHE A 137 -5.67 -4.51 3.64
CA PHE A 137 -6.81 -4.78 2.77
C PHE A 137 -7.26 -6.26 2.78
N VAL A 138 -6.77 -7.06 3.73
CA VAL A 138 -7.26 -8.43 3.95
C VAL A 138 -8.54 -8.35 4.80
N GLY A 139 -9.60 -9.02 4.35
CA GLY A 139 -10.94 -9.04 4.97
C GLY A 139 -11.41 -10.46 5.23
#